data_AF-A0A3M5RI70-F1
#
_entry.id   AF-A0A3M5RI70-F1
#
_cell.length_a   1.000
_cell.length_b   1.000
_cell.length_c   1.000
_cell.angle_alpha   90.00
_cell.angle_beta   90.00
_cell.angle_gamma   90.00
#
_symmetry.space_group_name_H-M   'P 1'
#
loop_
_entity.id
_entity.type
_entity.pdbx_description
1 polymer ?
#
loop_
_entity_poly.entity_id
_entity_poly.type
_entity_poly.pdbx_seq_one_letter_code
_entity_poly.pdbx_strand_id
1 'polypeptide(L)' 'MMAGIQKFGMQAAEGAVERLEAIIGHPLRSYEGFVREATAGV' A
#
# COMPACT_ATOMS: atom_id res chain seq x y z
N MET A 1 0.10 19.46 8.45
CA MET A 1 0.23 18.00 8.57
C MET A 1 -0.91 17.27 7.89
N MET A 2 -2.16 17.38 8.35
CA MET A 2 -3.32 16.69 7.77
C MET A 2 -3.65 17.07 6.31
N ALA A 3 -3.56 18.36 5.96
CA ALA A 3 -3.88 18.84 4.61
C ALA A 3 -2.92 18.30 3.52
N GLY A 4 -1.66 18.02 3.87
CA GLY A 4 -0.68 17.43 2.94
C GLY A 4 -0.95 15.95 2.69
N ILE A 5 -1.32 15.21 3.73
CA ILE A 5 -1.69 13.78 3.63
C ILE A 5 -2.96 13.61 2.79
N GLN A 6 -3.95 14.49 2.96
CA GLN A 6 -5.19 14.43 2.16
C GLN A 6 -4.95 14.71 0.67
N LYS A 7 -4.01 15.60 0.33
CA LYS A 7 -3.74 15.99 -1.06
C LYS A 7 -2.78 15.04 -1.77
N PHE A 8 -1.75 14.55 -1.09
CA PHE A 8 -0.64 13.82 -1.69
C PHE A 8 -0.48 12.39 -1.16
N GLY A 9 -1.39 11.95 -0.28
CA GLY A 9 -1.26 10.70 0.43
C GLY A 9 -0.18 10.73 1.52
N MET A 10 -0.06 9.61 2.21
CA MET A 10 1.02 9.40 3.18
C MET A 10 2.29 9.04 2.43
N GLN A 11 3.34 9.84 2.58
CA GLN A 11 4.65 9.58 2.00
C GLN A 11 5.44 8.73 3.00
N ALA A 12 5.70 7.48 2.62
CA ALA A 12 6.48 6.58 3.45
C ALA A 12 7.97 6.95 3.38
N ALA A 13 8.71 6.64 4.45
CA ALA A 13 10.17 6.69 4.40
C ALA A 13 10.71 5.63 3.43
N GLU A 14 11.91 5.85 2.91
CA GLU A 14 12.63 4.84 2.14
C GLU A 14 12.76 3.53 2.96
N GLY A 15 12.54 2.38 2.32
CA GLY A 15 12.62 1.08 2.99
C GLY A 15 11.38 0.68 3.81
N ALA A 16 10.31 1.49 3.83
CA ALA A 16 9.15 1.22 4.66
C ALA A 16 8.36 -0.03 4.24
N VAL A 17 8.29 -0.31 2.94
CA VAL A 17 7.59 -1.49 2.39
C VAL A 17 8.32 -2.75 2.80
N GLU A 18 9.62 -2.79 2.56
CA GLU A 18 10.51 -3.90 2.88
C GLU A 18 10.46 -4.22 4.38
N ARG A 19 10.45 -3.18 5.22
CA ARG A 19 10.31 -3.34 6.67
C ARG A 19 8.96 -3.95 7.06
N LEU A 20 7.87 -3.50 6.44
CA LEU A 20 6.54 -4.03 6.72
C LEU A 20 6.41 -5.49 6.29
N GLU A 21 6.88 -5.82 5.08
CA GLU A 21 6.88 -7.19 4.55
C GLU A 21 7.71 -8.14 5.44
N ALA A 22 8.86 -7.68 5.94
CA ALA A 22 9.67 -8.43 6.89
C ALA A 22 8.95 -8.69 8.23
N ILE A 23 8.13 -7.75 8.71
CA ILE A 23 7.36 -7.90 9.95
C ILE A 23 6.19 -8.88 9.76
N ILE A 24 5.45 -8.78 8.66
CA ILE A 24 4.26 -9.60 8.41
C ILE A 24 4.58 -10.97 7.79
N GLY A 25 5.80 -11.16 7.29
CA GLY A 25 6.29 -12.44 6.76
C GLY A 25 5.77 -12.79 5.36
N HIS A 26 5.16 -11.85 4.66
CA HIS A 26 4.71 -12.02 3.28
C HIS A 26 4.70 -10.67 2.52
N PRO A 27 4.71 -10.68 1.18
CA PRO A 27 4.61 -9.46 0.39
C PRO A 27 3.30 -8.70 0.62
N LEU A 28 3.35 -7.37 0.55
CA LEU A 28 2.15 -6.55 0.51
C LEU A 28 1.45 -6.70 -0.84
N ARG A 29 0.12 -6.72 -0.81
CA ARG A 29 -0.67 -6.76 -2.05
C ARG A 29 -0.53 -5.45 -2.81
N SER A 30 -0.23 -5.52 -4.11
CA SER A 30 -0.21 -4.34 -4.97
C SER A 30 -1.63 -3.79 -5.21
N TYR A 31 -1.73 -2.49 -5.48
CA TYR A 31 -3.02 -1.88 -5.83
C TYR A 31 -3.63 -2.52 -7.09
N GLU A 32 -2.81 -2.84 -8.10
CA GLU A 32 -3.27 -3.54 -9.29
C GLU A 32 -3.85 -4.93 -8.96
N GLY A 33 -3.16 -5.71 -8.14
CA GLY A 33 -3.63 -7.03 -7.70
C GLY A 33 -4.96 -6.93 -6.97
N PHE A 34 -5.07 -5.95 -6.05
CA PHE A 34 -6.32 -5.65 -5.37
C PHE A 34 -7.45 -5.29 -6.35
N VAL A 35 -7.21 -4.41 -7.32
CA VAL A 35 -8.24 -4.00 -8.30
C VAL A 35 -8.70 -5.20 -9.11
N ARG A 36 -7.77 -6.02 -9.62
CA ARG A 36 -8.12 -7.23 -10.39
C ARG A 36 -8.99 -8.19 -9.57
N GLU A 37 -8.61 -8.46 -8.31
CA GLU A 37 -9.39 -9.29 -7.39
C GLU A 37 -10.79 -8.71 -7.15
N ALA A 38 -10.89 -7.39 -6.89
CA ALA A 38 -12.14 -6.71 -6.59
C ALA A 38 -13.10 -6.65 -7.79
N THR A 39 -12.59 -6.56 -9.02
CA THR A 39 -13.40 -6.49 -10.24
C THR A 39 -13.69 -7.85 -10.87
N ALA A 40 -12.98 -8.91 -10.47
CA ALA A 40 -13.19 -10.26 -10.98
C ALA A 40 -14.51 -10.91 -10.51
N GLY A 41 -15.30 -10.22 -9.68
CA GLY A 41 -16.60 -10.66 -9.16
C GLY A 41 -17.77 -9.73 -9.49
N VAL A 42 -17.96 -9.41 -10.77
CA VAL A 42 -19.21 -8.85 -11.34
C VAL A 42 -19.68 -9.73 -12.49
#